data_AF-A0AAX2IET6-F1
#
_entry.id   AF-A0AAX2IET6-F1
#
_cell.length_a   1.000
_cell.length_b   1.000
_cell.length_c   1.000
_cell.angle_alpha   90.00
_cell.angle_beta   90.00
_cell.angle_gamma   90.00
#
_symmetry.space_group_name_H-M   'P 1'
#
loop_
_entity.id
_entity.type
_entity.pdbx_description
1 polymer ?
#
loop_
_entity_poly.entity_id
_entity_poly.type
_entity_poly.pdbx_seq_one_letter_code
_entity_poly.pdbx_strand_id
1 'polypeptide(L)'
;MRDFLEKCKEDYTFKIPQLLKEVRLKTQYTKWSKTVLPAYQLEPFDTELLGYKLGRFLKNEPQINKHVKHYFFDSEDKIVGRLEYDFYNNYEKEWVVTRFLYIYVQEGIFELKLSSSHITEEPTKINRITYVRLFNDKVIESYNLHNDNRFSKLVYKYSDNKIVSIERDLWIPNLLKSIYEIEYPDENTYIIWEIDNDTRVKIYPKEI
;
A
#
# COMPACT_ATOMS: atom_id res chain seq x y z
N MET A 1 -5.63 -14.04 12.41
CA MET A 1 -5.66 -12.95 11.40
C MET A 1 -5.16 -13.40 10.04
N ARG A 2 -4.07 -14.19 9.98
CA ARG A 2 -3.65 -14.83 8.72
C ARG A 2 -4.77 -15.60 8.04
N ASP A 3 -5.38 -16.56 8.74
CA ASP A 3 -6.48 -17.40 8.20
C ASP A 3 -7.69 -16.56 7.76
N PHE A 4 -7.92 -15.44 8.45
CA PHE A 4 -8.95 -14.46 8.07
C PHE A 4 -8.62 -13.82 6.72
N LEU A 5 -7.37 -13.37 6.51
CA LEU A 5 -6.93 -12.83 5.23
C LEU A 5 -6.92 -13.89 4.13
N GLU A 6 -6.57 -15.14 4.43
CA GLU A 6 -6.64 -16.27 3.49
C GLU A 6 -8.08 -16.43 2.98
N LYS A 7 -9.06 -16.50 3.89
CA LYS A 7 -10.47 -16.56 3.54
C LYS A 7 -10.95 -15.34 2.74
N CYS A 8 -10.62 -14.14 3.18
CA CYS A 8 -10.99 -12.91 2.45
C CYS A 8 -10.38 -12.88 1.04
N LYS A 9 -9.13 -13.36 0.89
CA LYS A 9 -8.45 -13.42 -0.41
C LYS A 9 -9.16 -14.39 -1.35
N GLU A 10 -9.57 -15.56 -0.85
CA GLU A 10 -10.38 -16.51 -1.63
C GLU A 10 -11.71 -15.87 -2.06
N ASP A 11 -12.45 -15.29 -1.10
CA ASP A 11 -13.74 -14.65 -1.35
C ASP A 11 -13.65 -13.50 -2.38
N TYR A 12 -12.61 -12.66 -2.28
CA TYR A 12 -12.42 -11.55 -3.21
C TYR A 12 -11.88 -11.99 -4.58
N THR A 13 -11.17 -13.11 -4.67
CA THR A 13 -10.67 -13.62 -5.95
C THR A 13 -11.82 -13.89 -6.92
N PHE A 14 -12.92 -14.49 -6.46
CA PHE A 14 -14.12 -14.72 -7.28
C PHE A 14 -14.88 -13.43 -7.64
N LYS A 15 -14.61 -12.33 -6.93
CA LYS A 15 -15.29 -11.04 -7.11
C LYS A 15 -14.48 -10.04 -7.92
N ILE A 16 -13.28 -10.38 -8.39
CA ILE A 16 -12.41 -9.44 -9.13
C ILE A 16 -13.14 -8.70 -10.26
N PRO A 17 -13.91 -9.35 -11.16
CA PRO A 17 -14.61 -8.63 -12.23
C PRO A 17 -15.62 -7.60 -11.71
N GLN A 18 -16.36 -7.96 -10.66
CA GLN A 18 -17.30 -7.06 -10.01
C GLN A 18 -16.58 -5.87 -9.36
N LEU A 19 -15.50 -6.12 -8.63
CA LEU A 19 -14.74 -5.07 -7.95
C LEU A 19 -14.11 -4.08 -8.95
N LEU A 20 -13.61 -4.57 -10.09
CA LEU A 20 -13.11 -3.71 -11.17
C LEU A 20 -14.22 -2.81 -11.74
N LYS A 21 -15.42 -3.36 -11.91
CA LYS A 21 -16.60 -2.58 -12.32
C LYS A 21 -16.97 -1.54 -11.27
N GLU A 22 -16.94 -1.87 -9.99
CA GLU A 22 -17.22 -0.94 -8.90
C GLU A 22 -16.24 0.22 -8.86
N VAL A 23 -14.93 -0.02 -9.07
CA VAL A 23 -13.93 1.06 -9.18
C VAL A 23 -14.32 2.03 -10.30
N ARG A 24 -14.65 1.52 -11.49
CA ARG A 24 -15.07 2.36 -12.62
C ARG A 24 -16.32 3.19 -12.30
N LEU A 25 -17.31 2.59 -11.63
CA LEU A 25 -18.56 3.26 -11.29
C LEU A 25 -18.40 4.31 -10.17
N LYS A 26 -17.54 4.05 -9.19
CA LYS A 26 -17.30 4.95 -8.05
C LYS A 26 -16.37 6.12 -8.40
N THR A 27 -15.49 5.95 -9.39
CA THR A 27 -14.51 6.97 -9.78
C THR A 27 -15.21 8.26 -10.21
N GLN A 28 -14.90 9.35 -9.50
CA GLN A 28 -15.31 10.70 -9.85
C GLN A 28 -14.20 11.47 -10.58
N TYR A 29 -12.95 11.29 -10.13
CA TYR A 29 -11.80 11.92 -10.76
C TYR A 29 -10.54 11.06 -10.61
N THR A 30 -9.48 11.44 -11.32
CA THR A 30 -8.21 10.72 -11.26
C THR A 30 -7.02 11.66 -11.02
N LYS A 31 -5.95 11.12 -10.43
CA LYS A 31 -4.66 11.80 -10.30
C LYS A 31 -3.54 10.90 -10.78
N TRP A 32 -2.42 11.51 -11.15
CA TRP A 32 -1.25 10.81 -11.65
C TRP A 32 -0.06 10.99 -10.71
N SER A 33 0.85 10.02 -10.70
CA SER A 33 2.19 10.15 -10.11
C SER A 33 3.23 9.66 -11.12
N LYS A 34 4.44 10.22 -11.07
CA LYS A 34 5.59 9.78 -11.87
C LYS A 34 6.83 9.66 -10.98
N THR A 35 6.83 8.63 -10.15
CA THR A 35 7.91 8.32 -9.21
C THR A 35 8.08 6.81 -9.11
N VAL A 36 9.27 6.35 -8.73
CA VAL A 36 9.51 4.92 -8.47
C VAL A 36 8.57 4.42 -7.37
N LEU A 37 8.46 5.17 -6.28
CA LEU A 37 7.57 4.87 -5.17
C LEU A 37 6.16 5.44 -5.38
N PRO A 38 5.13 4.88 -4.74
CA PRO A 38 3.76 5.40 -4.87
C PRO A 38 3.62 6.77 -4.20
N ALA A 39 2.65 7.57 -4.65
CA ALA A 39 2.28 8.84 -4.02
C ALA A 39 1.29 8.67 -2.85
N TYR A 40 0.86 7.43 -2.60
CA TYR A 40 -0.06 7.05 -1.55
C TYR A 40 0.32 5.67 -1.01
N GLN A 41 0.25 5.54 0.31
CA GLN A 41 0.41 4.29 1.03
C GLN A 41 -0.78 4.12 1.99
N LEU A 42 -1.35 2.92 2.01
CA LEU A 42 -2.41 2.58 2.96
C LEU A 42 -1.84 2.39 4.38
N GLU A 43 -0.65 1.82 4.46
CA GLU A 43 0.10 1.61 5.69
C GLU A 43 0.97 2.85 5.96
N PRO A 44 0.80 3.53 7.11
CA PRO A 44 1.67 4.65 7.46
C PRO A 44 3.15 4.25 7.50
N PHE A 45 4.00 5.08 6.90
CA PHE A 45 5.47 4.92 6.86
C PHE A 45 5.99 3.69 6.11
N ASP A 46 5.19 2.93 5.36
CA ASP A 46 5.66 1.73 4.62
C ASP A 46 6.90 2.01 3.75
N THR A 47 6.93 3.13 3.03
CA THR A 47 8.11 3.51 2.24
C THR A 47 9.28 4.02 3.07
N GLU A 48 8.99 4.75 4.14
CA GLU A 48 9.96 5.38 5.03
C GLU A 48 10.68 4.37 5.92
N LEU A 49 10.00 3.29 6.32
CA LEU A 49 10.61 2.14 7.01
C LEU A 49 11.67 1.43 6.14
N LEU A 50 11.62 1.60 4.82
CA LEU A 50 12.65 1.14 3.88
C LEU A 50 13.73 2.21 3.61
N GLY A 51 13.64 3.35 4.28
CA GLY A 51 14.51 4.51 4.15
C GLY A 51 14.24 5.35 2.91
N TYR A 52 13.05 5.26 2.31
CA TYR A 52 12.71 6.04 1.13
C TYR A 52 11.58 7.04 1.39
N LYS A 53 11.48 8.06 0.55
CA LYS A 53 10.43 9.07 0.61
C LYS A 53 9.25 8.68 -0.27
N LEU A 54 8.03 8.88 0.24
CA LEU A 54 6.81 8.75 -0.55
C LEU A 54 6.83 9.66 -1.80
N GLY A 55 6.23 9.17 -2.88
CA GLY A 55 6.03 9.94 -4.11
C GLY A 55 5.05 11.11 -3.94
N ARG A 56 4.81 11.85 -5.02
CA ARG A 56 3.88 13.00 -5.04
C ARG A 56 2.95 12.93 -6.24
N PHE A 57 1.73 13.42 -6.07
CA PHE A 57 0.81 13.60 -7.19
C PHE A 57 1.30 14.71 -8.12
N LEU A 58 1.09 14.50 -9.42
CA LEU A 58 1.34 15.47 -10.47
C LEU A 58 0.14 16.41 -10.61
N LYS A 59 0.41 17.63 -11.08
CA LYS A 59 -0.62 18.60 -11.45
C LYS A 59 -1.29 18.26 -12.79
N ASN A 60 -0.54 17.62 -13.70
CA ASN A 60 -0.96 17.32 -15.07
C ASN A 60 -0.74 15.84 -15.40
N GLU A 61 -1.46 15.34 -16.40
CA GLU A 61 -1.27 14.00 -16.95
C GLU A 61 0.14 13.84 -17.57
N PRO A 62 0.90 12.81 -17.18
CA PRO A 62 2.20 12.53 -17.76
C PRO A 62 2.08 11.63 -18.99
N GLN A 63 3.12 11.62 -19.83
CA GLN A 63 3.30 10.52 -20.79
C GLN A 63 3.53 9.20 -20.04
N ILE A 64 2.74 8.18 -20.38
CA ILE A 64 2.78 6.85 -19.76
C ILE A 64 4.16 6.20 -19.94
N ASN A 65 4.69 5.65 -18.84
CA ASN A 65 5.89 4.80 -18.79
C ASN A 65 5.88 3.98 -17.49
N LYS A 66 6.89 3.11 -17.28
CA LYS A 66 7.01 2.22 -16.12
C LYS A 66 7.08 2.89 -14.73
N HIS A 67 7.24 4.21 -14.67
CA HIS A 67 7.25 4.98 -13.42
C HIS A 67 5.95 5.74 -13.19
N VAL A 68 5.00 5.67 -14.12
CA VAL A 68 3.70 6.30 -14.01
C VAL A 68 2.77 5.42 -13.18
N LYS A 69 1.98 6.07 -12.34
CA LYS A 69 0.92 5.45 -11.55
C LYS A 69 -0.34 6.31 -11.70
N HIS A 70 -1.47 5.66 -11.91
CA HIS A 70 -2.78 6.28 -12.09
C HIS A 70 -3.68 5.95 -10.90
N TYR A 71 -4.29 6.94 -10.29
CA TYR A 71 -5.08 6.80 -9.07
C TYR A 71 -6.51 7.24 -9.32
N PHE A 72 -7.46 6.46 -8.82
CA PHE A 72 -8.89 6.64 -9.01
C PHE A 72 -9.52 7.04 -7.68
N PHE A 73 -10.21 8.19 -7.66
CA PHE A 73 -10.82 8.75 -6.45
C PHE A 73 -12.34 8.75 -6.57
N ASP A 74 -13.03 8.48 -5.47
CA ASP A 74 -14.49 8.65 -5.38
C ASP A 74 -14.90 10.09 -5.00
N SER A 75 -16.18 10.30 -4.70
CA SER A 75 -16.76 11.59 -4.32
C SER A 75 -16.33 12.10 -2.94
N GLU A 76 -15.75 11.25 -2.10
CA GLU A 76 -15.28 11.57 -0.75
C GLU A 76 -13.75 11.69 -0.71
N ASP A 77 -13.11 11.88 -1.86
CA ASP A 77 -11.65 11.93 -2.01
C ASP A 77 -10.92 10.64 -1.56
N LYS A 78 -11.63 9.51 -1.48
CA LYS A 78 -11.03 8.21 -1.16
C LYS A 78 -10.50 7.54 -2.42
N ILE A 79 -9.30 6.97 -2.33
CA ILE A 79 -8.73 6.19 -3.42
C ILE A 79 -9.46 4.85 -3.48
N VAL A 80 -10.15 4.58 -4.58
CA VAL A 80 -10.86 3.31 -4.81
C VAL A 80 -10.06 2.35 -5.70
N GLY A 81 -9.07 2.87 -6.43
CA GLY A 81 -8.17 2.05 -7.23
C GLY A 81 -6.84 2.74 -7.54
N ARG A 82 -5.84 1.93 -7.90
CA ARG A 82 -4.57 2.39 -8.47
C ARG A 82 -4.12 1.44 -9.57
N LEU A 83 -3.54 1.99 -10.63
CA LEU A 83 -2.94 1.26 -11.74
C LEU A 83 -1.47 1.66 -11.86
N GLU A 84 -0.59 0.66 -11.86
CA GLU A 84 0.85 0.83 -12.04
C GLU A 84 1.27 0.17 -13.36
N TYR A 85 2.01 0.91 -14.18
CA TYR A 85 2.50 0.41 -15.46
C TYR A 85 3.81 -0.35 -15.23
N ASP A 86 3.83 -1.66 -15.51
CA ASP A 86 4.99 -2.51 -15.23
C ASP A 86 5.99 -2.43 -16.40
N PHE A 87 5.56 -2.85 -17.59
CA PHE A 87 6.34 -2.77 -18.83
C PHE A 87 5.42 -2.74 -20.06
N TYR A 88 5.98 -2.29 -21.19
CA TYR A 88 5.28 -2.28 -22.46
C TYR A 88 5.64 -3.54 -23.27
N ASN A 89 4.64 -4.35 -23.60
CA ASN A 89 4.79 -5.51 -24.46
C ASN A 89 4.82 -5.04 -25.92
N ASN A 90 6.00 -5.09 -26.54
CA ASN A 90 6.19 -4.66 -27.93
C ASN A 90 5.52 -5.56 -28.97
N TYR A 91 5.19 -6.81 -28.63
CA TYR A 91 4.53 -7.75 -29.53
C TYR A 91 3.02 -7.46 -29.58
N GLU A 92 2.38 -7.45 -28.41
CA GLU A 92 0.93 -7.14 -28.27
C GLU A 92 0.60 -5.64 -28.39
N LYS A 93 1.63 -4.77 -28.45
CA LYS A 93 1.51 -3.30 -28.51
C LYS A 93 0.69 -2.73 -27.34
N GLU A 94 0.96 -3.24 -26.15
CA GLU A 94 0.14 -2.95 -24.99
C GLU A 94 0.95 -2.89 -23.69
N TRP A 95 0.48 -2.11 -22.73
CA TRP A 95 1.02 -2.12 -21.38
C TRP A 95 0.55 -3.33 -20.57
N VAL A 96 1.50 -3.97 -19.90
CA VAL A 96 1.22 -4.84 -18.76
C VAL A 96 1.19 -3.98 -17.51
N VAL A 97 0.15 -4.15 -16.69
CA VAL A 97 -0.16 -3.30 -15.55
C VAL A 97 -0.45 -4.13 -14.31
N THR A 98 -0.07 -3.60 -13.15
CA THR A 98 -0.52 -4.07 -11.84
C THR A 98 -1.69 -3.21 -11.38
N ARG A 99 -2.79 -3.84 -10.96
CA ARG A 99 -3.98 -3.15 -10.42
C ARG A 99 -4.06 -3.33 -8.92
N PHE A 100 -4.42 -2.26 -8.23
CA PHE A 100 -4.71 -2.23 -6.80
C PHE A 100 -6.16 -1.77 -6.60
N LEU A 101 -6.90 -2.47 -5.76
CA LEU A 101 -8.28 -2.14 -5.41
C LEU A 101 -8.37 -1.82 -3.93
N TYR A 102 -9.10 -0.78 -3.56
CA TYR A 102 -9.29 -0.37 -2.18
C TYR A 102 -10.76 -0.52 -1.78
N ILE A 103 -11.01 -1.36 -0.77
CA ILE A 103 -12.36 -1.71 -0.32
C ILE A 103 -12.53 -1.22 1.11
N TYR A 104 -13.39 -0.22 1.29
CA TYR A 104 -13.71 0.37 2.58
C TYR A 104 -14.80 -0.44 3.27
N VAL A 105 -14.53 -0.87 4.50
CA VAL A 105 -15.46 -1.58 5.39
C VAL A 105 -15.57 -0.82 6.71
N GLN A 106 -16.55 -1.17 7.55
CA GLN A 106 -16.85 -0.42 8.77
C GLN A 106 -15.64 -0.23 9.71
N GLU A 107 -14.78 -1.25 9.84
CA GLU A 107 -13.65 -1.25 10.78
C GLU A 107 -12.28 -1.06 10.11
N GLY A 108 -12.24 -0.82 8.79
CA GLY A 108 -10.97 -0.90 8.08
C GLY A 108 -11.03 -0.74 6.57
N ILE A 109 -9.89 -0.98 5.94
CA ILE A 109 -9.73 -0.89 4.49
C ILE A 109 -8.94 -2.11 4.03
N PHE A 110 -9.41 -2.77 2.98
CA PHE A 110 -8.63 -3.76 2.25
C PHE A 110 -7.93 -3.10 1.06
N GLU A 111 -6.65 -3.42 0.85
CA GLU A 111 -5.97 -3.23 -0.43
C GLU A 111 -5.74 -4.60 -1.08
N LEU A 112 -6.24 -4.79 -2.29
CA LEU A 112 -5.98 -5.98 -3.11
C LEU A 112 -4.97 -5.63 -4.19
N LYS A 113 -3.76 -6.20 -4.13
CA LYS A 113 -2.82 -6.18 -5.26
C LYS A 113 -3.13 -7.36 -6.17
N LEU A 114 -3.63 -7.09 -7.36
CA LEU A 114 -3.95 -8.11 -8.33
C LEU A 114 -2.70 -8.57 -9.08
N SER A 115 -2.77 -9.75 -9.71
CA SER A 115 -1.75 -10.20 -10.66
C SER A 115 -1.61 -9.22 -11.81
N SER A 116 -0.38 -8.99 -12.28
CA SER A 116 -0.16 -8.22 -13.50
C SER A 116 -0.85 -8.90 -14.68
N SER A 117 -1.45 -8.10 -15.55
CA SER A 117 -2.02 -8.54 -16.82
C SER A 117 -1.93 -7.42 -17.84
N HIS A 118 -2.21 -7.73 -19.09
CA HIS A 118 -2.42 -6.70 -20.11
C HIS A 118 -3.51 -5.70 -19.66
N ILE A 119 -3.38 -4.43 -20.05
CA ILE A 119 -4.30 -3.37 -19.60
C ILE A 119 -5.76 -3.64 -20.02
N THR A 120 -5.97 -4.33 -21.14
CA THR A 120 -7.26 -4.78 -21.67
C THR A 120 -7.76 -6.09 -21.07
N GLU A 121 -6.91 -6.86 -20.39
CA GLU A 121 -7.25 -8.14 -19.78
C GLU A 121 -7.66 -8.00 -18.31
N GLU A 122 -8.60 -8.83 -17.89
CA GLU A 122 -8.96 -8.96 -16.48
C GLU A 122 -7.93 -9.82 -15.73
N PRO A 123 -7.35 -9.32 -14.63
CA PRO A 123 -6.47 -10.14 -13.79
C PRO A 123 -7.28 -11.24 -13.10
N THR A 124 -6.66 -12.41 -12.93
CA THR A 124 -7.36 -13.62 -12.43
C THR A 124 -7.02 -13.97 -10.99
N LYS A 125 -6.02 -13.31 -10.38
CA LYS A 125 -5.51 -13.67 -9.04
C LYS A 125 -5.22 -12.43 -8.20
N ILE A 126 -5.29 -12.61 -6.88
CA ILE A 126 -4.79 -11.66 -5.89
C ILE A 126 -3.37 -12.08 -5.48
N ASN A 127 -2.39 -11.23 -5.79
CA ASN A 127 -1.00 -11.44 -5.39
C ASN A 127 -0.75 -11.07 -3.92
N ARG A 128 -1.46 -10.06 -3.42
CA ARG A 128 -1.36 -9.61 -2.02
C ARG A 128 -2.69 -9.05 -1.55
N ILE A 129 -3.09 -9.40 -0.34
CA ILE A 129 -4.18 -8.73 0.37
C ILE A 129 -3.60 -8.04 1.60
N THR A 130 -3.93 -6.77 1.76
CA THR A 130 -3.60 -5.97 2.95
C THR A 130 -4.91 -5.58 3.61
N TYR A 131 -5.01 -5.71 4.94
CA TYR A 131 -6.11 -5.16 5.72
C TYR A 131 -5.55 -4.21 6.77
N VAL A 132 -5.98 -2.95 6.74
CA VAL A 132 -5.72 -2.01 7.83
C VAL A 132 -6.96 -1.87 8.69
N ARG A 133 -6.77 -1.98 10.00
CA ARG A 133 -7.81 -1.71 10.99
C ARG A 133 -7.76 -0.25 11.39
N LEU A 134 -8.92 0.39 11.38
CA LEU A 134 -9.08 1.78 11.73
C LEU A 134 -9.70 1.93 13.13
N PHE A 135 -9.27 2.96 13.86
CA PHE A 135 -9.94 3.46 15.05
C PHE A 135 -9.87 4.99 15.02
N ASN A 136 -11.04 5.65 15.04
CA ASN A 136 -11.15 7.10 14.85
C ASN A 136 -10.35 7.59 13.62
N ASP A 137 -10.58 6.95 12.48
CA ASP A 137 -9.93 7.23 11.18
C ASP A 137 -8.41 7.05 11.14
N LYS A 138 -7.80 6.47 12.19
CA LYS A 138 -6.37 6.18 12.25
C LYS A 138 -6.11 4.69 12.09
N VAL A 139 -5.08 4.37 11.32
CA VAL A 139 -4.57 3.01 11.21
C VAL A 139 -3.92 2.63 12.54
N ILE A 140 -4.50 1.63 13.22
CA ILE A 140 -3.97 1.10 14.49
C ILE A 140 -3.24 -0.24 14.29
N GLU A 141 -3.65 -1.01 13.28
CA GLU A 141 -3.00 -2.27 12.92
C GLU A 141 -3.05 -2.44 11.40
N SER A 142 -2.04 -3.10 10.85
CA SER A 142 -2.06 -3.58 9.47
C SER A 142 -1.67 -5.05 9.41
N TYR A 143 -2.27 -5.75 8.46
CA TYR A 143 -2.03 -7.16 8.20
C TYR A 143 -1.84 -7.35 6.71
N ASN A 144 -0.75 -8.00 6.32
CA ASN A 144 -0.42 -8.23 4.92
C ASN A 144 -0.21 -9.72 4.67
N LEU A 145 -0.85 -10.26 3.63
CA LEU A 145 -0.67 -11.64 3.19
C LEU A 145 -0.35 -11.70 1.69
N HIS A 146 0.83 -12.24 1.39
CA HIS A 146 1.31 -12.47 0.04
C HIS A 146 0.89 -13.85 -0.50
N ASN A 147 0.93 -14.02 -1.82
CA ASN A 147 0.67 -15.30 -2.48
C ASN A 147 1.71 -16.39 -2.20
N ASP A 148 2.91 -16.02 -1.78
CA ASP A 148 3.99 -16.91 -1.35
C ASP A 148 3.95 -17.20 0.16
N ASN A 149 2.80 -16.97 0.81
CA ASN A 149 2.55 -17.20 2.23
C ASN A 149 3.37 -16.33 3.19
N ARG A 150 4.10 -15.32 2.70
CA ARG A 150 4.67 -14.30 3.57
C ARG A 150 3.54 -13.51 4.22
N PHE A 151 3.63 -13.35 5.52
CA PHE A 151 2.65 -12.64 6.33
C PHE A 151 3.36 -11.57 7.16
N SER A 152 2.73 -10.42 7.33
CA SER A 152 3.21 -9.40 8.28
C SER A 152 2.08 -8.80 9.07
N LYS A 153 2.40 -8.41 10.30
CA LYS A 153 1.57 -7.57 11.18
C LYS A 153 2.35 -6.30 11.51
N LEU A 154 1.67 -5.16 11.45
CA LEU A 154 2.14 -3.89 12.01
C LEU A 154 1.16 -3.44 13.10
N VAL A 155 1.69 -2.92 14.21
CA VAL A 155 0.91 -2.28 15.27
C VAL A 155 1.44 -0.85 15.46
N TYR A 156 0.55 0.12 15.39
CA TYR A 156 0.88 1.54 15.47
C TYR A 156 0.52 2.09 16.84
N LYS A 157 1.50 2.67 17.53
CA LYS A 157 1.31 3.35 18.81
C LYS A 157 1.29 4.86 18.60
N TYR A 158 0.34 5.53 19.26
CA TYR A 158 0.15 6.97 19.12
C TYR A 158 0.38 7.70 20.45
N SER A 159 0.94 8.91 20.35
CA SER A 159 0.93 9.94 21.40
C SER A 159 0.56 11.27 20.76
N ASP A 160 -0.29 12.06 21.40
CA ASP A 160 -0.73 13.37 20.90
C ASP A 160 -1.14 13.36 19.42
N ASN A 161 -1.92 12.35 19.05
CA ASN A 161 -2.39 12.09 17.68
C ASN A 161 -1.31 11.79 16.63
N LYS A 162 -0.03 11.65 16.99
CA LYS A 162 1.08 11.25 16.11
C LYS A 162 1.49 9.81 16.38
N ILE A 163 1.92 9.09 15.34
CA ILE A 163 2.52 7.76 15.50
C ILE A 163 3.91 7.96 16.10
N VAL A 164 4.18 7.34 17.25
CA VAL A 164 5.48 7.43 17.95
C VAL A 164 6.24 6.12 17.91
N SER A 165 5.56 5.00 17.65
CA SER A 165 6.21 3.71 17.51
C SER A 165 5.41 2.78 16.60
N ILE A 166 6.13 1.91 15.89
CA ILE A 166 5.58 0.86 15.05
C ILE A 166 6.25 -0.45 15.45
N GLU A 167 5.46 -1.45 15.83
CA GLU A 167 5.93 -2.82 16.01
C GLU A 167 5.62 -3.63 14.76
N ARG A 168 6.59 -4.41 14.28
CA ARG A 168 6.46 -5.27 13.12
C ARG A 168 6.77 -6.70 13.47
N ASP A 169 5.84 -7.59 13.13
CA ASP A 169 6.08 -9.02 13.04
C ASP A 169 6.06 -9.43 11.57
N LEU A 170 7.11 -10.09 11.09
CA LEU A 170 7.25 -10.53 9.70
C LEU A 170 7.59 -12.03 9.65
N TRP A 171 6.74 -12.81 9.00
CA TRP A 171 6.92 -14.25 8.84
C TRP A 171 7.48 -14.58 7.45
N ILE A 172 8.80 -14.82 7.39
CA ILE A 172 9.52 -15.25 6.18
C ILE A 172 10.67 -16.19 6.57
N PRO A 173 10.63 -17.47 6.18
CA PRO A 173 9.96 -18.56 6.92
C PRO A 173 9.98 -18.53 8.46
N ASN A 174 10.89 -17.78 9.08
CA ASN A 174 10.91 -17.56 10.53
C ASN A 174 10.24 -16.23 10.89
N LEU A 175 9.93 -16.03 12.18
CA LEU A 175 9.45 -14.75 12.69
C LEU A 175 10.62 -13.79 12.88
N LEU A 176 10.58 -12.66 12.18
CA LEU A 176 11.43 -11.50 12.39
C LEU A 176 10.59 -10.41 13.07
N LYS A 177 11.12 -9.86 14.16
CA LYS A 177 10.49 -8.76 14.88
C LYS A 177 11.34 -7.51 14.74
N SER A 178 10.69 -6.39 14.46
CA SER A 178 11.33 -5.06 14.47
C SER A 178 10.48 -4.10 15.26
N ILE A 179 11.13 -3.17 15.95
CA ILE A 179 10.48 -2.04 16.61
C ILE A 179 11.06 -0.77 16.01
N TYR A 180 10.18 0.13 15.61
CA TYR A 180 10.55 1.45 15.11
C TYR A 180 10.05 2.52 16.08
N GLU A 181 10.87 3.54 16.28
CA GLU A 181 10.52 4.76 17.01
C GLU A 181 10.51 5.95 16.05
N ILE A 182 9.51 6.82 16.18
CA ILE A 182 9.35 8.00 15.34
C ILE A 182 9.45 9.23 16.22
N GLU A 183 10.45 10.05 15.92
CA GLU A 183 10.74 11.30 16.61
C GLU A 183 10.38 12.46 15.71
N TYR A 184 9.80 13.52 16.27
CA TYR A 184 9.38 14.73 15.54
C TYR A 184 10.16 15.94 16.08
N PRO A 185 11.33 16.26 15.52
CA PRO A 185 12.11 17.43 15.94
C PRO A 185 11.32 18.75 15.77
N ASP A 186 10.44 18.82 14.78
CA ASP A 186 9.51 19.91 14.53
C ASP A 186 8.21 19.39 13.87
N GLU A 187 7.29 20.30 13.51
CA GLU A 187 5.99 19.93 12.92
C GLU A 187 6.08 19.32 11.51
N ASN A 188 7.15 19.59 10.77
CA ASN A 188 7.32 19.24 9.36
C ASN A 188 8.35 18.13 9.13
N THR A 189 9.07 17.72 10.18
CA THR A 189 10.13 16.72 10.08
C THR A 189 9.88 15.56 11.04
N TYR A 190 10.38 14.40 10.63
CA TYR A 190 10.42 13.22 11.50
C TYR A 190 11.66 12.39 11.18
N ILE A 191 12.13 11.70 12.21
CA ILE A 191 13.23 10.74 12.14
C ILE A 191 12.67 9.39 12.56
N ILE A 192 12.98 8.36 11.78
CA ILE A 192 12.63 6.99 12.13
C ILE A 192 13.89 6.25 12.55
N TRP A 193 13.81 5.63 13.72
CA TRP A 193 14.85 4.80 14.30
C TRP A 193 14.35 3.35 14.33
N GLU A 194 15.16 2.40 13.88
CA GLU A 194 14.97 0.98 14.16
C GLU A 194 15.71 0.63 15.46
N ILE A 195 15.06 -0.12 16.33
CA ILE A 195 15.64 -0.60 17.59
C ILE A 195 16.25 -1.97 17.35
N ASP A 196 17.57 -2.06 17.44
CA ASP A 196 18.34 -3.30 17.31
C ASP A 196 19.21 -3.49 18.55
N ASN A 197 18.97 -4.56 19.32
CA ASN A 197 19.70 -4.87 20.56
C ASN A 197 19.89 -3.66 21.51
N ASP A 198 18.79 -2.96 21.80
CA ASP A 198 18.75 -1.72 22.62
C ASP A 198 19.52 -0.51 22.04
N THR A 199 19.99 -0.61 20.80
CA THR A 199 20.57 0.51 20.06
C THR A 199 19.57 1.12 19.08
N ARG A 200 19.57 2.44 18.95
CA ARG A 200 18.75 3.18 17.98
C ARG A 200 19.55 3.39 16.69
N VAL A 201 19.12 2.77 15.60
CA VAL A 201 19.72 2.94 14.27
C VAL A 201 18.81 3.84 13.44
N LYS A 202 19.32 4.98 12.99
CA LYS A 202 18.56 5.89 12.12
C LYS A 202 18.35 5.25 10.75
N ILE A 203 17.10 5.08 10.34
CA ILE A 203 16.75 4.51 9.02
C ILE A 203 16.13 5.53 8.08
N TYR A 204 15.56 6.62 8.62
CA TYR A 204 14.98 7.70 7.83
C TYR A 204 15.13 9.07 8.52
N PRO A 205 15.43 10.15 7.77
CA PRO A 205 15.86 10.13 6.36
C PRO A 205 17.23 9.47 6.23
N LYS A 206 17.46 8.72 5.13
CA LYS A 206 18.80 8.22 4.79
C LYS A 206 19.73 9.41 4.53
N GLU A 207 20.94 9.35 5.10
CA GLU A 207 22.01 10.26 4.71
C GLU A 207 22.39 9.95 3.25
N ILE A 208 22.39 10.98 2.41
CA ILE A 208 22.72 10.89 0.97
C ILE A 208 24.20 11.22 0.81
#